data_AF-A0A7S2D5K6-F1
#
_entry.id   AF-A0A7S2D5K6-F1
#
_cell.length_a   1.000
_cell.length_b   1.000
_cell.length_c   1.000
_cell.angle_alpha   90.00
_cell.angle_beta   90.00
_cell.angle_gamma   90.00
#
_symmetry.space_group_name_H-M   'P 1'
#
loop_
_entity.id
_entity.type
_entity.pdbx_description
1 polymer ?
#
loop_
_entity_poly.entity_id
_entity_poly.type
_entity_poly.pdbx_seq_one_letter_code
_entity_poly.pdbx_strand_id
1 'polypeptide(L)'
;VDTAYTMKAALALVAALVAGASTAQETTDSAHLSMLTLLARVTSDPEGLAEELASSPMAAIVPELEFPSWHKKGDGAELPTVLAHGMGDSCFNRGMSNIAKEVGAHLDSYAVCVPTGDSRIMDTINGFLLDMDSSVDVFAEKIKADENLKGGFNAIGFSQGNSLIRGYIQKYNDPPVNTFLSVHGTVSGTSGFPNCDPAGHSICSAMAEFCGAAAYNSFVQGHLFQADYFRDPEKVDGDAYKTYSQLAKWNNEAADSPDATINANFGLVQKWAMIKAEGDSMIFPNEGEWWGKFDGAFDKVIPMKETDWYINDNFGLKTADEAGKIFFNSTEGDHLQFTTAQLFGWIDQYF
;
A
#
# COMPACT_ATOMS: atom_id res chain seq x y z
N VAL A 1 -3.14 -21.09 17.77
CA VAL A 1 -3.90 -22.33 17.48
C VAL A 1 -3.59 -22.68 16.03
N ASP A 2 -3.10 -23.90 15.80
CA ASP A 2 -2.30 -24.34 14.64
C ASP A 2 -2.79 -23.89 13.24
N THR A 3 -1.96 -23.09 12.57
CA THR A 3 -2.02 -22.78 11.12
C THR A 3 -1.94 -24.04 10.24
N ALA A 4 -1.34 -25.12 10.74
CA ALA A 4 -1.28 -26.41 10.05
C ALA A 4 -2.64 -27.13 9.97
N TYR A 5 -3.58 -26.82 10.87
CA TYR A 5 -4.89 -27.47 10.92
C TYR A 5 -5.88 -26.83 9.93
N THR A 6 -5.81 -25.50 9.75
CA THR A 6 -6.55 -24.74 8.74
C THR A 6 -6.15 -25.12 7.31
N MET A 7 -4.87 -25.42 7.08
CA MET A 7 -4.35 -25.75 5.75
C MET A 7 -4.83 -27.14 5.25
N LYS A 8 -4.97 -28.12 6.14
CA LYS A 8 -5.56 -29.44 5.79
C LYS A 8 -7.05 -29.36 5.46
N ALA A 9 -7.78 -28.46 6.12
CA ALA A 9 -9.17 -28.19 5.81
C ALA A 9 -9.32 -27.54 4.41
N ALA A 10 -8.41 -26.66 4.02
CA ALA A 10 -8.37 -26.06 2.69
C ALA A 10 -8.17 -27.12 1.58
N LEU A 11 -7.25 -28.08 1.76
CA LEU A 11 -7.04 -29.19 0.80
C LEU A 11 -8.28 -30.07 0.62
N ALA A 12 -9.05 -30.32 1.68
CA ALA A 12 -10.28 -31.11 1.59
C ALA A 12 -11.41 -30.36 0.85
N LEU A 13 -11.42 -29.03 0.94
CA LEU A 13 -12.38 -28.17 0.26
C LEU A 13 -12.15 -28.14 -1.27
N VAL A 14 -10.89 -28.14 -1.69
CA VAL A 14 -10.48 -28.18 -3.11
C VAL A 14 -11.03 -29.42 -3.82
N ALA A 15 -11.04 -30.58 -3.17
CA ALA A 15 -11.55 -31.81 -3.76
C ALA A 15 -13.09 -31.81 -3.95
N ALA A 16 -13.82 -31.01 -3.16
CA ALA A 16 -15.29 -30.95 -3.21
C ALA A 16 -15.81 -29.93 -4.23
N LEU A 17 -15.11 -28.80 -4.43
CA LEU A 17 -15.51 -27.73 -5.34
C LEU A 17 -15.42 -28.12 -6.82
N VAL A 18 -14.47 -28.99 -7.18
CA VAL A 18 -14.26 -29.48 -8.56
C VAL A 18 -15.47 -30.28 -9.09
N ALA A 19 -16.39 -30.70 -8.23
CA ALA A 19 -17.48 -31.61 -8.61
C ALA A 19 -18.80 -30.93 -9.02
N GLY A 20 -18.96 -29.60 -8.97
CA GLY A 20 -20.32 -29.02 -9.03
C GLY A 20 -20.57 -27.57 -9.49
N ALA A 21 -19.68 -26.91 -10.23
CA ALA A 21 -19.88 -25.50 -10.57
C ALA A 21 -20.71 -25.25 -11.85
N SER A 22 -21.43 -24.11 -11.88
CA SER A 22 -22.15 -23.51 -13.03
C SER A 22 -21.62 -22.10 -13.30
N THR A 23 -21.92 -21.48 -14.44
CA THR A 23 -21.13 -20.39 -15.06
C THR A 23 -20.82 -19.13 -14.24
N ALA A 24 -21.66 -18.68 -13.30
CA ALA A 24 -21.32 -17.55 -12.39
C ALA A 24 -20.55 -18.00 -11.14
N GLN A 25 -20.71 -19.28 -10.77
CA GLN A 25 -19.98 -19.94 -9.70
C GLN A 25 -18.59 -20.37 -10.19
N GLU A 26 -18.46 -20.76 -11.46
CA GLU A 26 -17.22 -21.13 -12.14
C GLU A 26 -16.16 -20.03 -12.13
N THR A 27 -16.56 -18.76 -12.31
CA THR A 27 -15.60 -17.63 -12.29
C THR A 27 -15.06 -17.36 -10.88
N THR A 28 -15.90 -17.42 -9.85
CA THR A 28 -15.44 -17.35 -8.45
C THR A 28 -14.57 -18.54 -8.09
N ASP A 29 -14.95 -19.75 -8.51
CA ASP A 29 -14.21 -20.98 -8.24
C ASP A 29 -12.81 -20.98 -8.92
N SER A 30 -12.69 -20.40 -10.12
CA SER A 30 -11.39 -20.20 -10.80
C SER A 30 -10.47 -19.25 -10.04
N ALA A 31 -10.99 -18.07 -9.67
CA ALA A 31 -10.23 -17.06 -8.92
C ALA A 31 -9.76 -17.62 -7.57
N HIS A 32 -10.64 -18.31 -6.86
CA HIS A 32 -10.29 -19.02 -5.62
C HIS A 32 -9.17 -20.05 -5.84
N LEU A 33 -9.20 -20.82 -6.93
CA LEU A 33 -8.18 -21.81 -7.24
C LEU A 33 -6.82 -21.17 -7.59
N SER A 34 -6.81 -20.08 -8.35
CA SER A 34 -5.60 -19.30 -8.66
C SER A 34 -4.93 -18.77 -7.40
N MET A 35 -5.70 -18.18 -6.48
CA MET A 35 -5.17 -17.71 -5.19
C MET A 35 -4.66 -18.85 -4.31
N LEU A 36 -5.39 -19.96 -4.21
CA LEU A 36 -4.94 -21.12 -3.44
C LEU A 36 -3.63 -21.69 -3.98
N THR A 37 -3.44 -21.64 -5.30
CA THR A 37 -2.18 -22.05 -5.94
C THR A 37 -1.02 -21.12 -5.56
N LEU A 38 -1.24 -19.80 -5.57
CA LEU A 38 -0.24 -18.82 -5.12
C LEU A 38 0.10 -19.00 -3.62
N LEU A 39 -0.92 -19.14 -2.76
CA LEU A 39 -0.73 -19.35 -1.33
C LEU A 39 0.01 -20.66 -1.02
N ALA A 40 -0.23 -21.73 -1.78
CA ALA A 40 0.51 -22.98 -1.62
C ALA A 40 2.02 -22.78 -1.91
N ARG A 41 2.36 -21.97 -2.92
CA ARG A 41 3.75 -21.69 -3.31
C ARG A 41 4.55 -20.93 -2.26
N VAL A 42 3.90 -20.15 -1.39
CA VAL A 42 4.57 -19.53 -0.24
C VAL A 42 5.31 -20.56 0.61
N THR A 43 4.81 -21.79 0.68
CA THR A 43 5.46 -22.88 1.43
C THR A 43 6.24 -23.86 0.56
N SER A 44 5.77 -24.14 -0.66
CA SER A 44 6.38 -25.17 -1.53
C SER A 44 7.51 -24.66 -2.41
N ASP A 45 7.51 -23.38 -2.77
CA ASP A 45 8.49 -22.71 -3.65
C ASP A 45 8.54 -21.19 -3.39
N PRO A 46 8.96 -20.75 -2.18
CA PRO A 46 8.98 -19.33 -1.85
C PRO A 46 10.01 -18.54 -2.67
N GLU A 47 11.15 -19.14 -3.01
CA GLU A 47 12.18 -18.48 -3.83
C GLU A 47 11.68 -18.20 -5.25
N GLY A 48 11.13 -19.22 -5.93
CA GLY A 48 10.58 -19.06 -7.27
C GLY A 48 9.36 -18.15 -7.30
N LEU A 49 8.53 -18.16 -6.25
CA LEU A 49 7.42 -17.22 -6.13
C LEU A 49 7.90 -15.77 -5.98
N ALA A 50 8.86 -15.51 -5.10
CA ALA A 50 9.39 -14.16 -4.91
C ALA A 50 10.06 -13.61 -6.17
N GLU A 51 10.78 -14.45 -6.92
CA GLU A 51 11.37 -14.06 -8.21
C GLU A 51 10.29 -13.73 -9.26
N GLU A 52 9.23 -14.54 -9.34
CA GLU A 52 8.10 -14.26 -10.25
C GLU A 52 7.39 -12.95 -9.88
N LEU A 53 7.14 -12.71 -8.60
CA LEU A 53 6.49 -11.49 -8.12
C LEU A 53 7.34 -10.24 -8.39
N ALA A 54 8.63 -10.30 -8.09
CA ALA A 54 9.56 -9.18 -8.29
C ALA A 54 9.85 -8.88 -9.77
N SER A 55 9.69 -9.87 -10.66
CA SER A 55 9.85 -9.68 -12.12
C SER A 55 8.53 -9.41 -12.84
N SER A 56 7.41 -9.40 -12.12
CA SER A 56 6.10 -9.15 -12.71
C SER A 56 5.96 -7.69 -13.20
N PRO A 57 5.12 -7.44 -14.22
CA PRO A 57 4.87 -6.07 -14.71
C PRO A 57 4.15 -5.18 -13.68
N MET A 58 3.65 -5.75 -12.59
CA MET A 58 3.06 -5.02 -11.47
C MET A 58 4.09 -4.58 -10.43
N ALA A 59 5.33 -5.09 -10.47
CA ALA A 59 6.33 -4.73 -9.48
C ALA A 59 6.69 -3.25 -9.59
N ALA A 60 6.44 -2.49 -8.52
CA ALA A 60 6.80 -1.11 -8.33
C ALA A 60 8.09 -1.02 -7.50
N ILE A 61 9.19 -1.49 -8.09
CA ILE A 61 10.52 -1.47 -7.49
C ILE A 61 11.14 -0.09 -7.65
N VAL A 62 11.62 0.50 -6.56
CA VAL A 62 12.30 1.80 -6.65
C VAL A 62 13.62 1.63 -7.42
N PRO A 63 13.89 2.46 -8.46
CA PRO A 63 15.14 2.34 -9.22
C PRO A 63 16.36 2.61 -8.33
N GLU A 64 17.51 2.06 -8.70
CA GLU A 64 18.78 2.46 -8.07
C GLU A 64 19.08 3.92 -8.42
N LEU A 65 18.92 4.81 -7.44
CA LEU A 65 19.20 6.23 -7.58
C LEU A 65 20.70 6.52 -7.44
N GLU A 66 21.19 7.49 -8.21
CA GLU A 66 22.55 8.02 -8.05
C GLU A 66 22.56 9.12 -7.00
N PHE A 67 23.29 8.91 -5.91
CA PHE A 67 23.40 9.87 -4.81
C PHE A 67 24.67 10.72 -4.92
N PRO A 68 24.58 12.03 -4.63
CA PRO A 68 25.77 12.88 -4.59
C PRO A 68 26.70 12.42 -3.47
N SER A 69 28.01 12.59 -3.65
CA SER A 69 29.00 12.30 -2.61
C SER A 69 28.98 13.29 -1.43
N TRP A 70 28.08 14.28 -1.47
CA TRP A 70 27.94 15.32 -0.46
C TRP A 70 26.52 15.31 0.07
N HIS A 71 26.40 15.46 1.38
CA HIS A 71 25.14 15.60 2.09
C HIS A 71 25.09 17.00 2.70
N LYS A 72 23.91 17.63 2.69
CA LYS A 72 23.69 18.80 3.53
C LYS A 72 23.87 18.33 4.97
N LYS A 73 24.63 19.09 5.77
CA LYS A 73 24.74 18.78 7.19
C LYS A 73 23.47 19.28 7.85
N GLY A 74 22.68 18.37 8.44
CA GLY A 74 21.54 18.73 9.28
C GLY A 74 21.96 19.72 10.36
N ASP A 75 21.05 20.60 10.76
CA ASP A 75 21.22 21.60 11.80
C ASP A 75 21.14 21.02 13.22
N GLY A 76 20.90 19.70 13.33
CA GLY A 76 20.92 18.92 14.55
C GLY A 76 19.53 18.74 15.15
N ALA A 77 19.21 17.49 15.50
CA ALA A 77 17.96 16.99 16.07
C ALA A 77 16.79 16.77 15.08
N GLU A 78 17.08 16.30 13.87
CA GLU A 78 16.04 15.77 12.98
C GLU A 78 15.47 14.46 13.51
N LEU A 79 14.16 14.28 13.34
CA LEU A 79 13.50 13.02 13.69
C LEU A 79 14.05 11.87 12.83
N PRO A 80 14.07 10.63 13.35
CA PRO A 80 14.39 9.48 12.54
C PRO A 80 13.38 9.32 11.40
N THR A 81 13.78 8.64 10.32
CA THR A 81 12.92 8.40 9.16
C THR A 81 12.63 6.91 8.95
N VAL A 82 11.35 6.56 8.86
CA VAL A 82 10.88 5.22 8.45
C VAL A 82 10.54 5.22 6.97
N LEU A 83 10.99 4.20 6.25
CA LEU A 83 10.68 4.00 4.84
C LEU A 83 9.86 2.72 4.65
N ALA A 84 8.88 2.77 3.74
CA ALA A 84 8.10 1.61 3.32
C ALA A 84 8.16 1.47 1.78
N HIS A 85 8.51 0.27 1.32
CA HIS A 85 8.69 -0.04 -0.09
C HIS A 85 7.36 -0.32 -0.81
N GLY A 86 7.40 -0.35 -2.15
CA GLY A 86 6.26 -0.66 -3.01
C GLY A 86 6.07 -2.16 -3.28
N MET A 87 5.03 -2.47 -4.06
CA MET A 87 4.69 -3.83 -4.50
C MET A 87 5.85 -4.48 -5.25
N GLY A 88 6.21 -5.71 -4.91
CA GLY A 88 7.30 -6.45 -5.55
C GLY A 88 8.73 -5.99 -5.22
N ASP A 89 8.88 -4.94 -4.42
CA ASP A 89 10.16 -4.54 -3.85
C ASP A 89 10.41 -5.21 -2.49
N SER A 90 11.48 -4.83 -1.81
CA SER A 90 11.82 -5.25 -0.46
C SER A 90 12.78 -4.26 0.20
N CYS A 91 12.68 -4.09 1.51
CA CYS A 91 13.68 -3.33 2.28
C CYS A 91 15.10 -3.93 2.19
N PHE A 92 15.22 -5.21 1.83
CA PHE A 92 16.50 -5.90 1.64
C PHE A 92 17.09 -5.66 0.24
N ASN A 93 16.36 -5.03 -0.69
CA ASN A 93 16.88 -4.70 -2.01
C ASN A 93 17.86 -3.51 -1.92
N ARG A 94 18.81 -3.47 -2.87
CA ARG A 94 19.86 -2.44 -2.90
C ARG A 94 19.30 -1.03 -3.09
N GLY A 95 18.25 -0.87 -3.89
CA GLY A 95 17.55 0.41 -4.06
C GLY A 95 17.07 0.97 -2.72
N MET A 96 16.16 0.25 -2.05
CA MET A 96 15.57 0.67 -0.77
C MET A 96 16.61 0.82 0.36
N SER A 97 17.53 -0.13 0.50
CA SER A 97 18.58 -0.05 1.53
C SER A 97 19.54 1.12 1.31
N ASN A 98 19.89 1.42 0.05
CA ASN A 98 20.67 2.62 -0.26
C ASN A 98 19.87 3.89 0.03
N ILE A 99 18.60 3.98 -0.37
CA ILE A 99 17.77 5.16 -0.08
C ILE A 99 17.72 5.43 1.42
N ALA A 100 17.44 4.41 2.25
CA ALA A 100 17.41 4.58 3.70
C ALA A 100 18.74 5.11 4.25
N LYS A 101 19.87 4.54 3.79
CA LYS A 101 21.22 4.99 4.17
C LYS A 101 21.47 6.44 3.79
N GLU A 102 21.13 6.83 2.56
CA GLU A 102 21.42 8.15 2.01
C GLU A 102 20.49 9.22 2.57
N VAL A 103 19.24 8.88 2.89
CA VAL A 103 18.31 9.74 3.65
C VAL A 103 18.85 10.00 5.06
N GLY A 104 19.31 8.97 5.77
CA GLY A 104 19.92 9.14 7.09
C GLY A 104 21.17 10.02 7.04
N ALA A 105 22.00 9.86 6.01
CA ALA A 105 23.18 10.69 5.80
C ALA A 105 22.82 12.15 5.44
N HIS A 106 21.77 12.37 4.65
CA HIS A 106 21.29 13.70 4.26
C HIS A 106 20.68 14.48 5.44
N LEU A 107 20.01 13.79 6.35
CA LEU A 107 19.38 14.38 7.54
C LEU A 107 20.30 14.44 8.77
N ASP A 108 21.44 13.75 8.74
CA ASP A 108 22.26 13.48 9.92
C ASP A 108 21.42 12.83 11.05
N SER A 109 20.52 11.91 10.68
CA SER A 109 19.58 11.22 11.59
C SER A 109 19.42 9.73 11.24
N TYR A 110 18.81 8.95 12.15
CA TYR A 110 18.56 7.53 11.92
C TYR A 110 17.50 7.34 10.83
N ALA A 111 17.74 6.47 9.87
CA ALA A 111 16.76 6.13 8.84
C ALA A 111 16.75 4.62 8.57
N VAL A 112 15.57 4.05 8.42
CA VAL A 112 15.38 2.59 8.30
C VAL A 112 14.20 2.27 7.38
N CYS A 113 14.39 1.31 6.48
CA CYS A 113 13.28 0.67 5.79
C CYS A 113 12.76 -0.47 6.66
N VAL A 114 11.47 -0.45 7.01
CA VAL A 114 10.87 -1.45 7.90
C VAL A 114 10.14 -2.51 7.05
N PRO A 115 10.64 -3.76 7.01
CA PRO A 115 10.04 -4.81 6.18
C PRO A 115 8.81 -5.44 6.85
N THR A 116 7.93 -6.04 6.06
CA THR A 116 6.84 -6.91 6.56
C THR A 116 7.25 -8.38 6.59
N GLY A 117 8.44 -8.74 6.07
CA GLY A 117 9.05 -10.06 6.20
C GLY A 117 10.46 -10.02 6.81
N ASP A 118 10.93 -11.13 7.37
CA ASP A 118 12.28 -11.21 7.98
C ASP A 118 13.41 -11.53 6.98
N SER A 119 13.07 -11.65 5.69
CA SER A 119 14.02 -11.87 4.60
C SER A 119 13.51 -11.23 3.32
N ARG A 120 14.42 -10.97 2.38
CA ARG A 120 14.07 -10.44 1.04
C ARG A 120 12.92 -11.20 0.38
N ILE A 121 12.98 -12.53 0.45
CA ILE A 121 11.98 -13.43 -0.14
C ILE A 121 10.60 -13.20 0.49
N MET A 122 10.51 -13.27 1.82
CA MET A 122 9.24 -13.12 2.51
C MET A 122 8.70 -11.70 2.47
N ASP A 123 9.57 -10.69 2.48
CA ASP A 123 9.19 -9.28 2.38
C ASP A 123 8.58 -8.97 1.01
N THR A 124 9.17 -9.50 -0.07
CA THR A 124 8.58 -9.42 -1.42
C THR A 124 7.26 -10.19 -1.52
N ILE A 125 7.17 -11.41 -0.98
CA ILE A 125 5.92 -12.20 -0.99
C ILE A 125 4.81 -11.49 -0.20
N ASN A 126 5.12 -10.97 0.99
CA ASN A 126 4.16 -10.29 1.85
C ASN A 126 3.63 -9.01 1.20
N GLY A 127 4.43 -8.33 0.38
CA GLY A 127 3.97 -7.22 -0.47
C GLY A 127 2.82 -7.58 -1.43
N PHE A 128 2.54 -8.87 -1.65
CA PHE A 128 1.37 -9.34 -2.39
C PHE A 128 0.38 -10.13 -1.53
N LEU A 129 0.88 -11.10 -0.78
CA LEU A 129 0.08 -12.18 -0.19
C LEU A 129 -0.15 -12.07 1.33
N LEU A 130 0.21 -10.93 1.93
CA LEU A 130 -0.20 -10.56 3.28
C LEU A 130 -1.19 -9.40 3.16
N ASP A 131 -2.38 -9.53 3.73
CA ASP A 131 -3.39 -8.47 3.66
C ASP A 131 -2.90 -7.16 4.31
N MET A 132 -3.55 -6.04 3.98
CA MET A 132 -3.19 -4.71 4.45
C MET A 132 -3.20 -4.60 5.97
N ASP A 133 -4.18 -5.20 6.65
CA ASP A 133 -4.32 -5.06 8.10
C ASP A 133 -3.25 -5.86 8.83
N SER A 134 -3.01 -7.11 8.42
CA SER A 134 -1.91 -7.94 8.94
C SER A 134 -0.53 -7.34 8.63
N SER A 135 -0.35 -6.73 7.46
CA SER A 135 0.90 -6.05 7.09
C SER A 135 1.17 -4.85 8.00
N VAL A 136 0.14 -4.06 8.30
CA VAL A 136 0.23 -2.92 9.23
C VAL A 136 0.58 -3.39 10.64
N ASP A 137 0.05 -4.53 11.09
CA ASP A 137 0.36 -5.09 12.41
C ASP A 137 1.83 -5.46 12.53
N VAL A 138 2.38 -6.17 11.54
CA VAL A 138 3.81 -6.53 11.51
C VAL A 138 4.70 -5.27 11.46
N PHE A 139 4.32 -4.29 10.64
CA PHE A 139 5.03 -3.03 10.52
C PHE A 139 5.03 -2.25 11.85
N ALA A 140 3.87 -2.17 12.52
CA ALA A 140 3.72 -1.53 13.82
C ALA A 140 4.54 -2.21 14.91
N GLU A 141 4.54 -3.55 14.95
CA GLU A 141 5.35 -4.32 15.91
C GLU A 141 6.84 -4.04 15.75
N LYS A 142 7.35 -4.01 14.52
CA LYS A 142 8.76 -3.69 14.23
C LYS A 142 9.10 -2.24 14.59
N ILE A 143 8.23 -1.28 14.28
CA ILE A 143 8.42 0.13 14.68
C ILE A 143 8.49 0.25 16.20
N LYS A 144 7.56 -0.38 16.91
CA LYS A 144 7.50 -0.31 18.38
C LYS A 144 8.70 -0.97 19.06
N ALA A 145 9.29 -1.97 18.42
CA ALA A 145 10.49 -2.65 18.91
C ALA A 145 11.78 -1.85 18.67
N ASP A 146 11.78 -0.85 17.78
CA ASP A 146 12.95 -0.02 17.50
C ASP A 146 13.07 1.16 18.48
N GLU A 147 14.05 1.08 19.38
CA GLU A 147 14.32 2.09 20.40
C GLU A 147 14.59 3.49 19.82
N ASN A 148 15.10 3.58 18.58
CA ASN A 148 15.38 4.86 17.93
C ASN A 148 14.11 5.61 17.53
N LEU A 149 12.98 4.91 17.37
CA LEU A 149 11.71 5.47 16.89
C LEU A 149 10.78 5.93 18.01
N LYS A 150 11.10 5.65 19.27
CA LYS A 150 10.24 5.93 20.44
C LYS A 150 9.80 7.39 20.60
N GLY A 151 10.60 8.32 20.09
CA GLY A 151 10.31 9.76 20.12
C GLY A 151 9.37 10.26 19.03
N GLY A 152 8.90 9.37 18.14
CA GLY A 152 8.25 9.73 16.90
C GLY A 152 9.23 9.81 15.73
N PHE A 153 8.71 9.84 14.51
CA PHE A 153 9.51 9.74 13.28
C PHE A 153 8.83 10.44 12.09
N ASN A 154 9.64 10.79 11.08
CA ASN A 154 9.15 11.10 9.74
C ASN A 154 8.99 9.81 8.93
N ALA A 155 8.10 9.77 7.96
CA ALA A 155 7.83 8.58 7.16
C ALA A 155 7.85 8.88 5.66
N ILE A 156 8.43 7.97 4.87
CA ILE A 156 8.42 8.01 3.39
C ILE A 156 7.82 6.71 2.87
N GLY A 157 6.71 6.82 2.14
CA GLY A 157 6.08 5.68 1.45
C GLY A 157 6.32 5.76 -0.04
N PHE A 158 6.70 4.64 -0.65
CA PHE A 158 6.79 4.51 -2.11
C PHE A 158 5.68 3.58 -2.61
N SER A 159 4.89 4.02 -3.58
CA SER A 159 3.82 3.20 -4.18
C SER A 159 2.87 2.63 -3.11
N GLN A 160 2.69 1.31 -3.06
CA GLN A 160 1.94 0.59 -2.02
C GLN A 160 2.41 0.87 -0.58
N GLY A 161 3.69 1.19 -0.35
CA GLY A 161 4.22 1.50 0.98
C GLY A 161 3.49 2.67 1.66
N ASN A 162 2.82 3.50 0.86
CA ASN A 162 1.92 4.54 1.34
C ASN A 162 0.70 3.98 2.09
N SER A 163 0.12 2.87 1.62
CA SER A 163 -0.96 2.17 2.34
C SER A 163 -0.46 1.63 3.68
N LEU A 164 0.78 1.13 3.74
CA LEU A 164 1.36 0.60 4.99
C LEU A 164 1.53 1.70 6.05
N ILE A 165 2.14 2.83 5.67
CA ILE A 165 2.34 3.98 6.57
C ILE A 165 1.00 4.62 6.95
N ARG A 166 0.10 4.82 5.99
CA ARG A 166 -1.24 5.35 6.24
C ARG A 166 -2.00 4.46 7.23
N GLY A 167 -1.97 3.15 7.03
CA GLY A 167 -2.58 2.18 7.93
C GLY A 167 -1.99 2.23 9.34
N TYR A 168 -0.67 2.34 9.46
CA TYR A 168 0.01 2.54 10.75
C TYR A 168 -0.47 3.82 11.45
N ILE A 169 -0.56 4.94 10.72
CA ILE A 169 -1.10 6.20 11.27
C ILE A 169 -2.53 5.97 11.74
N GLN A 170 -3.41 5.40 10.92
CA GLN A 170 -4.82 5.27 11.30
C GLN A 170 -5.02 4.30 12.48
N LYS A 171 -4.31 3.16 12.51
CA LYS A 171 -4.52 2.09 13.49
C LYS A 171 -3.72 2.25 14.79
N TYR A 172 -2.51 2.82 14.73
CA TYR A 172 -1.57 2.83 15.85
C TYR A 172 -1.07 4.23 16.22
N ASN A 173 -0.33 4.88 15.32
CA ASN A 173 0.37 6.17 15.52
C ASN A 173 1.07 6.36 16.88
N ASP A 174 1.63 5.26 17.42
CA ASP A 174 2.42 5.23 18.65
C ASP A 174 3.61 4.28 18.46
N PRO A 175 4.85 4.80 18.30
CA PRO A 175 5.24 6.21 18.32
C PRO A 175 4.63 7.08 17.18
N PRO A 176 4.48 8.41 17.37
CA PRO A 176 3.75 9.24 16.41
C PRO A 176 4.54 9.53 15.13
N VAL A 177 3.84 9.51 14.00
CA VAL A 177 4.34 10.03 12.72
C VAL A 177 4.21 11.56 12.72
N ASN A 178 5.34 12.25 12.52
CA ASN A 178 5.39 13.72 12.43
C ASN A 178 5.05 14.22 11.03
N THR A 179 5.84 13.80 10.03
CA THR A 179 5.62 14.12 8.62
C THR A 179 5.50 12.83 7.83
N PHE A 180 4.51 12.73 6.94
CA PHE A 180 4.39 11.65 5.97
C PHE A 180 4.60 12.20 4.55
N LEU A 181 5.66 11.73 3.90
CA LEU A 181 5.97 11.97 2.49
C LEU A 181 5.47 10.78 1.67
N SER A 182 4.37 10.97 0.95
CA SER A 182 3.77 9.98 0.09
C SER A 182 4.26 10.11 -1.34
N VAL A 183 5.12 9.19 -1.78
CA VAL A 183 5.68 9.20 -3.15
C VAL A 183 4.90 8.23 -4.04
N HIS A 184 4.12 8.79 -4.95
CA HIS A 184 3.32 8.10 -5.96
C HIS A 184 2.41 7.01 -5.35
N GLY A 185 1.63 7.39 -4.32
CA GLY A 185 1.00 6.46 -3.40
C GLY A 185 -0.42 6.02 -3.74
N THR A 186 -0.78 4.81 -3.31
CA THR A 186 -2.14 4.21 -3.43
C THR A 186 -3.12 4.74 -2.38
N VAL A 187 -3.02 6.01 -1.96
CA VAL A 187 -3.74 6.48 -0.76
C VAL A 187 -5.27 6.49 -0.93
N SER A 188 -5.80 6.72 -2.12
CA SER A 188 -7.24 6.54 -2.42
C SER A 188 -7.61 5.15 -2.94
N GLY A 189 -6.65 4.23 -3.00
CA GLY A 189 -6.78 2.99 -3.76
C GLY A 189 -6.60 3.16 -5.26
N THR A 190 -6.76 2.07 -6.01
CA THR A 190 -6.69 2.05 -7.47
C THR A 190 -7.83 1.24 -8.10
N SER A 191 -8.30 1.68 -9.26
CA SER A 191 -9.39 1.08 -10.03
C SER A 191 -8.90 0.21 -11.18
N GLY A 192 -7.58 0.01 -11.32
CA GLY A 192 -7.01 -0.86 -12.35
C GLY A 192 -5.63 -1.35 -11.97
N PHE A 193 -5.27 -2.53 -12.48
CA PHE A 193 -3.92 -3.08 -12.41
C PHE A 193 -3.31 -3.06 -13.81
N PRO A 194 -2.64 -1.96 -14.19
CA PRO A 194 -2.14 -1.77 -15.55
C PRO A 194 -1.03 -2.77 -15.89
N ASN A 195 -0.88 -3.03 -17.19
CA ASN A 195 0.18 -3.87 -17.76
C ASN A 195 0.20 -5.35 -17.32
N CYS A 196 -0.89 -5.90 -16.76
CA CYS A 196 -0.98 -7.33 -16.48
C CYS A 196 -1.62 -8.12 -17.64
N ASP A 197 -0.78 -8.77 -18.46
CA ASP A 197 -1.25 -9.79 -19.41
C ASP A 197 -1.57 -11.10 -18.64
N PRO A 198 -2.83 -11.56 -18.61
CA PRO A 198 -3.20 -12.81 -17.93
C PRO A 198 -2.46 -14.04 -18.46
N ALA A 199 -1.98 -14.01 -19.71
CA ALA A 199 -1.24 -15.12 -20.32
C ALA A 199 0.26 -15.13 -19.97
N GLY A 200 0.79 -14.07 -19.37
CA GLY A 200 2.23 -13.90 -19.13
C GLY A 200 2.74 -14.39 -17.77
N HIS A 201 1.95 -14.19 -16.70
CA HIS A 201 2.36 -14.49 -15.32
C HIS A 201 1.17 -14.99 -14.47
N SER A 202 1.42 -15.91 -13.53
CA SER A 202 0.34 -16.51 -12.71
C SER A 202 -0.34 -15.48 -11.81
N ILE A 203 0.42 -14.51 -11.30
CA ILE A 203 -0.12 -13.39 -10.53
C ILE A 203 -0.99 -12.46 -11.39
N CYS A 204 -0.68 -12.27 -12.67
CA CYS A 204 -1.52 -11.47 -13.57
C CYS A 204 -2.84 -12.16 -13.91
N SER A 205 -2.80 -13.48 -14.13
CA SER A 205 -4.02 -14.26 -14.29
C SER A 205 -4.90 -14.15 -13.05
N ALA A 206 -4.31 -14.32 -11.87
CA ALA A 206 -5.03 -14.19 -10.60
C ALA A 206 -5.63 -12.78 -10.44
N MET A 207 -4.85 -11.72 -10.66
CA MET A 207 -5.33 -10.33 -10.56
C MET A 207 -6.44 -9.99 -11.55
N ALA A 208 -6.32 -10.46 -12.80
CA ALA A 208 -7.37 -10.27 -13.81
C ALA A 208 -8.69 -10.95 -13.41
N GLU A 209 -8.62 -12.10 -12.74
CA GLU A 209 -9.79 -12.80 -12.18
C GLU A 209 -10.39 -12.06 -10.97
N PHE A 210 -9.60 -11.27 -10.24
CA PHE A 210 -10.07 -10.47 -9.10
C PHE A 210 -10.56 -9.07 -9.47
N CYS A 211 -10.38 -8.62 -10.72
CA CYS A 211 -10.95 -7.35 -11.16
C CYS A 211 -12.49 -7.35 -11.03
N GLY A 212 -13.02 -6.32 -10.38
CA GLY A 212 -14.46 -6.13 -10.19
C GLY A 212 -15.03 -6.82 -8.96
N ALA A 213 -16.20 -7.46 -9.09
CA ALA A 213 -16.95 -7.99 -7.93
C ALA A 213 -16.24 -9.12 -7.18
N ALA A 214 -15.33 -9.85 -7.84
CA ALA A 214 -14.56 -10.94 -7.24
C ALA A 214 -13.53 -10.43 -6.22
N ALA A 215 -13.12 -9.15 -6.26
CA ALA A 215 -12.23 -8.55 -5.26
C ALA A 215 -12.86 -8.50 -3.86
N TYR A 216 -14.19 -8.38 -3.77
CA TYR A 216 -14.89 -8.02 -2.53
C TYR A 216 -15.52 -9.24 -1.86
N ASN A 217 -14.67 -10.10 -1.31
CA ASN A 217 -15.05 -11.19 -0.42
C ASN A 217 -13.97 -11.39 0.67
N SER A 218 -14.34 -12.03 1.77
CA SER A 218 -13.46 -12.21 2.93
C SER A 218 -12.19 -13.00 2.65
N PHE A 219 -12.21 -13.91 1.69
CA PHE A 219 -11.04 -14.71 1.35
C PHE A 219 -10.01 -13.87 0.60
N VAL A 220 -10.43 -13.17 -0.46
CA VAL A 220 -9.52 -12.33 -1.26
C VAL A 220 -8.98 -11.16 -0.43
N GLN A 221 -9.85 -10.43 0.28
CA GLN A 221 -9.46 -9.32 1.17
C GLN A 221 -8.66 -9.77 2.42
N GLY A 222 -8.57 -11.08 2.66
CA GLY A 222 -7.80 -11.64 3.77
C GLY A 222 -6.43 -12.20 3.35
N HIS A 223 -6.09 -12.13 2.06
CA HIS A 223 -4.88 -12.75 1.53
C HIS A 223 -4.17 -11.94 0.45
N LEU A 224 -4.83 -10.93 -0.15
CA LEU A 224 -4.24 -10.19 -1.26
C LEU A 224 -4.23 -8.68 -0.97
N PHE A 225 -3.05 -8.15 -0.69
CA PHE A 225 -2.87 -6.75 -0.35
C PHE A 225 -3.47 -5.84 -1.44
N GLN A 226 -3.22 -6.15 -2.71
CA GLN A 226 -3.70 -5.33 -3.83
C GLN A 226 -5.23 -5.22 -3.87
N ALA A 227 -5.93 -6.30 -3.49
CA ALA A 227 -7.38 -6.28 -3.43
C ALA A 227 -7.90 -5.36 -2.33
N ASP A 228 -7.16 -5.22 -1.24
CA ASP A 228 -7.56 -4.42 -0.08
C ASP A 228 -7.64 -2.92 -0.38
N TYR A 229 -6.81 -2.44 -1.30
CA TYR A 229 -6.88 -1.08 -1.84
C TYR A 229 -7.48 -1.01 -3.26
N PHE A 230 -8.00 -2.11 -3.80
CA PHE A 230 -8.69 -2.09 -5.07
C PHE A 230 -10.06 -1.41 -4.93
N ARG A 231 -10.32 -0.47 -5.82
CA ARG A 231 -11.50 0.40 -5.81
C ARG A 231 -12.17 0.41 -7.18
N ASP A 232 -13.04 -0.54 -7.46
CA ASP A 232 -13.87 -0.51 -8.66
C ASP A 232 -14.97 0.56 -8.50
N PRO A 233 -14.94 1.65 -9.28
CA PRO A 233 -15.89 2.74 -9.17
C PRO A 233 -17.34 2.30 -9.38
N GLU A 234 -17.61 1.25 -10.15
CA GLU A 234 -18.96 0.76 -10.41
C GLU A 234 -19.50 -0.12 -9.26
N LYS A 235 -18.67 -0.44 -8.26
CA LYS A 235 -19.02 -1.35 -7.16
C LYS A 235 -18.94 -0.71 -5.78
N VAL A 236 -18.38 0.49 -5.64
CA VAL A 236 -18.17 1.15 -4.34
C VAL A 236 -19.45 1.37 -3.53
N ASP A 237 -20.61 1.45 -4.19
CA ASP A 237 -21.89 1.61 -3.48
C ASP A 237 -22.49 0.29 -2.98
N GLY A 238 -21.98 -0.85 -3.46
CA GLY A 238 -22.52 -2.17 -3.14
C GLY A 238 -22.12 -2.69 -1.76
N ASP A 239 -22.97 -3.56 -1.20
CA ASP A 239 -22.78 -4.15 0.12
C ASP A 239 -21.47 -4.93 0.24
N ALA A 240 -21.04 -5.61 -0.84
CA ALA A 240 -19.79 -6.38 -0.85
C ALA A 240 -18.57 -5.48 -0.60
N TYR A 241 -18.47 -4.35 -1.30
CA TYR A 241 -17.40 -3.38 -1.09
C TYR A 241 -17.43 -2.86 0.34
N LYS A 242 -18.58 -2.37 0.79
CA LYS A 242 -18.74 -1.81 2.15
C LYS A 242 -18.45 -2.82 3.27
N THR A 243 -18.77 -4.09 3.05
CA THR A 243 -18.58 -5.16 4.05
C THR A 243 -17.14 -5.65 4.09
N TYR A 244 -16.53 -5.90 2.92
CA TYR A 244 -15.27 -6.63 2.84
C TYR A 244 -14.06 -5.73 2.59
N SER A 245 -14.20 -4.61 1.87
CA SER A 245 -13.06 -3.77 1.49
C SER A 245 -12.35 -3.19 2.70
N GLN A 246 -11.04 -3.45 2.80
CA GLN A 246 -10.23 -2.87 3.85
C GLN A 246 -10.08 -1.35 3.70
N LEU A 247 -9.90 -0.86 2.46
CA LEU A 247 -9.89 0.57 2.16
C LEU A 247 -11.21 1.26 2.54
N ALA A 248 -12.35 0.63 2.27
CA ALA A 248 -13.66 1.17 2.69
C ALA A 248 -13.75 1.35 4.21
N LYS A 249 -13.23 0.39 4.98
CA LYS A 249 -13.15 0.49 6.46
C LYS A 249 -12.23 1.62 6.88
N TRP A 250 -11.03 1.71 6.30
CA TRP A 250 -10.06 2.77 6.60
C TRP A 250 -10.56 4.17 6.23
N ASN A 251 -11.45 4.27 5.25
CA ASN A 251 -12.09 5.51 4.84
C ASN A 251 -13.44 5.77 5.54
N ASN A 252 -13.85 4.94 6.50
CA ASN A 252 -15.18 4.97 7.14
C ASN A 252 -16.35 5.05 6.11
N GLU A 253 -16.21 4.43 4.93
CA GLU A 253 -17.20 4.51 3.83
C GLU A 253 -18.44 3.64 4.08
N ALA A 254 -18.33 2.62 4.94
CA ALA A 254 -19.38 1.66 5.24
C ALA A 254 -20.15 1.96 6.54
N ALA A 255 -19.81 3.05 7.24
CA ALA A 255 -20.03 3.11 8.68
C ALA A 255 -21.35 3.78 9.08
N ASP A 256 -22.26 2.99 9.65
CA ASP A 256 -23.29 3.49 10.58
C ASP A 256 -22.68 3.98 11.92
N SER A 257 -21.44 3.55 12.22
CA SER A 257 -20.67 3.88 13.42
C SER A 257 -19.18 4.05 13.07
N PRO A 258 -18.75 5.25 12.62
CA PRO A 258 -17.36 5.49 12.21
C PRO A 258 -16.38 5.34 13.38
N ASP A 259 -15.17 4.84 13.10
CA ASP A 259 -14.11 4.76 14.11
C ASP A 259 -13.46 6.14 14.29
N ALA A 260 -13.75 6.78 15.42
CA ALA A 260 -13.22 8.09 15.76
C ALA A 260 -11.70 8.09 15.97
N THR A 261 -11.09 6.94 16.27
CA THR A 261 -9.63 6.80 16.46
C THR A 261 -8.88 7.07 15.16
N ILE A 262 -9.46 6.66 14.03
CA ILE A 262 -8.91 6.91 12.69
C ILE A 262 -8.74 8.41 12.45
N ASN A 263 -9.79 9.20 12.74
CA ASN A 263 -9.76 10.65 12.56
C ASN A 263 -8.77 11.30 13.55
N ALA A 264 -8.83 10.91 14.83
CA ALA A 264 -7.93 11.44 15.85
C ALA A 264 -6.46 11.22 15.47
N ASN A 265 -6.09 10.02 15.03
CA ASN A 265 -4.71 9.73 14.65
C ASN A 265 -4.28 10.42 13.36
N PHE A 266 -5.14 10.47 12.34
CA PHE A 266 -4.85 11.19 11.09
C PHE A 266 -4.53 12.67 11.37
N GLY A 267 -5.29 13.29 12.28
CA GLY A 267 -5.10 14.68 12.70
C GLY A 267 -3.81 14.97 13.48
N LEU A 268 -3.15 13.94 14.05
CA LEU A 268 -1.90 14.11 14.80
C LEU A 268 -0.69 14.35 13.90
N VAL A 269 -0.73 13.88 12.65
CA VAL A 269 0.33 14.13 11.66
C VAL A 269 0.41 15.64 11.40
N GLN A 270 1.62 16.19 11.37
CA GLN A 270 1.87 17.62 11.19
C GLN A 270 1.88 18.02 9.72
N LYS A 271 2.42 17.17 8.85
CA LYS A 271 2.50 17.42 7.41
C LYS A 271 2.25 16.15 6.61
N TRP A 272 1.40 16.26 5.60
CA TRP A 272 1.14 15.27 4.56
C TRP A 272 1.68 15.82 3.24
N ALA A 273 2.86 15.37 2.82
CA ALA A 273 3.44 15.76 1.54
C ALA A 273 3.10 14.71 0.50
N MET A 274 2.19 15.05 -0.41
CA MET A 274 1.62 14.15 -1.41
C MET A 274 2.29 14.40 -2.75
N ILE A 275 3.09 13.44 -3.23
CA ILE A 275 3.76 13.52 -4.52
C ILE A 275 2.99 12.68 -5.54
N LYS A 276 2.50 13.32 -6.61
CA LYS A 276 1.82 12.66 -7.72
C LYS A 276 2.74 12.48 -8.93
N ALA A 277 2.70 11.35 -9.61
CA ALA A 277 3.29 11.18 -10.93
C ALA A 277 2.28 11.63 -12.00
N GLU A 278 2.64 12.65 -12.78
CA GLU A 278 1.78 13.13 -13.87
C GLU A 278 1.67 12.10 -15.01
N GLY A 279 2.72 11.31 -15.22
CA GLY A 279 2.77 10.24 -16.22
C GLY A 279 2.47 8.85 -15.68
N ASP A 280 1.92 8.73 -14.46
CA ASP A 280 1.75 7.44 -13.78
C ASP A 280 0.94 6.45 -14.62
N SER A 281 1.56 5.32 -14.92
CA SER A 281 0.96 4.19 -15.63
C SER A 281 0.64 3.02 -14.71
N MET A 282 0.77 3.17 -13.38
CA MET A 282 0.51 2.17 -12.34
C MET A 282 -0.73 2.51 -11.49
N ILE A 283 -0.89 3.76 -11.07
CA ILE A 283 -2.00 4.22 -10.23
C ILE A 283 -3.09 4.81 -11.10
N PHE A 284 -4.20 4.09 -11.25
CA PHE A 284 -5.35 4.56 -12.02
C PHE A 284 -6.58 4.76 -11.12
N PRO A 285 -7.19 5.96 -11.07
CA PRO A 285 -6.74 7.21 -11.68
C PRO A 285 -5.59 7.86 -10.89
N ASN A 286 -4.69 8.58 -11.57
CA ASN A 286 -3.50 9.20 -10.95
C ASN A 286 -3.89 10.22 -9.87
N GLU A 287 -5.06 10.85 -9.97
CA GLU A 287 -5.62 11.72 -8.94
C GLU A 287 -5.74 11.02 -7.58
N GLY A 288 -5.78 9.69 -7.55
CA GLY A 288 -5.76 8.88 -6.33
C GLY A 288 -4.52 9.09 -5.45
N GLU A 289 -3.39 9.51 -6.03
CA GLU A 289 -2.16 9.87 -5.29
C GLU A 289 -2.34 11.18 -4.49
N TRP A 290 -3.31 12.00 -4.89
CA TRP A 290 -3.73 13.25 -4.26
C TRP A 290 -5.15 13.18 -3.72
N TRP A 291 -5.56 12.02 -3.18
CA TRP A 291 -6.85 11.81 -2.52
C TRP A 291 -8.09 11.95 -3.41
N GLY A 292 -7.93 12.01 -4.74
CA GLY A 292 -9.03 11.97 -5.70
C GLY A 292 -9.58 10.56 -5.91
N LYS A 293 -10.66 10.44 -6.69
CA LYS A 293 -11.24 9.15 -7.10
C LYS A 293 -12.08 9.29 -8.37
N PHE A 294 -12.42 8.16 -8.99
CA PHE A 294 -13.56 8.10 -9.90
C PHE A 294 -14.89 8.36 -9.17
N ASP A 295 -15.82 9.00 -9.87
CA ASP A 295 -17.17 9.36 -9.39
C ASP A 295 -18.21 8.35 -9.87
N GLY A 296 -18.16 7.13 -9.31
CA GLY A 296 -19.13 6.05 -9.58
C GLY A 296 -18.98 5.32 -10.92
N ALA A 297 -18.19 5.84 -11.85
CA ALA A 297 -17.85 5.18 -13.12
C ALA A 297 -16.45 5.60 -13.62
N PHE A 298 -15.91 4.88 -14.60
CA PHE A 298 -14.58 5.08 -15.17
C PHE A 298 -14.43 6.30 -16.10
N ASP A 299 -15.46 7.15 -16.21
CA ASP A 299 -15.51 8.27 -17.16
C ASP A 299 -15.27 9.64 -16.51
N LYS A 300 -15.40 9.73 -15.18
CA LYS A 300 -15.26 10.99 -14.44
C LYS A 300 -14.41 10.80 -13.20
N VAL A 301 -13.30 11.54 -13.14
CA VAL A 301 -12.45 11.66 -11.95
C VAL A 301 -12.75 12.97 -11.24
N ILE A 302 -12.85 12.91 -9.91
CA ILE A 302 -13.06 14.07 -9.05
C ILE A 302 -11.86 14.28 -8.10
N PRO A 303 -11.47 15.53 -7.84
CA PRO A 303 -10.37 15.85 -6.94
C PRO A 303 -10.76 15.65 -5.47
N MET A 304 -9.76 15.62 -4.58
CA MET A 304 -9.92 15.46 -3.13
C MET A 304 -11.14 16.18 -2.54
N LYS A 305 -11.30 17.49 -2.83
CA LYS A 305 -12.31 18.34 -2.19
C LYS A 305 -13.75 18.04 -2.61
N GLU A 306 -13.94 17.29 -3.69
CA GLU A 306 -15.25 16.88 -4.21
C GLU A 306 -15.65 15.49 -3.74
N THR A 307 -14.74 14.75 -3.09
CA THR A 307 -15.00 13.40 -2.61
C THR A 307 -15.88 13.39 -1.35
N ASP A 308 -16.68 12.33 -1.18
CA ASP A 308 -17.53 12.16 0.00
C ASP A 308 -16.72 12.09 1.30
N TRP A 309 -15.55 11.44 1.29
CA TRP A 309 -14.71 11.34 2.49
C TRP A 309 -14.12 12.68 2.92
N TYR A 310 -13.89 13.59 1.98
CA TYR A 310 -13.48 14.95 2.30
C TYR A 310 -14.68 15.77 2.80
N ILE A 311 -15.79 15.76 2.07
CA ILE A 311 -16.98 16.55 2.40
C ILE A 311 -17.49 16.21 3.81
N ASN A 312 -17.53 14.93 4.14
CA ASN A 312 -18.00 14.41 5.42
C ASN A 312 -16.89 14.29 6.47
N ASP A 313 -15.65 14.62 6.12
CA ASP A 313 -14.45 14.48 6.97
C ASP A 313 -14.31 13.08 7.63
N ASN A 314 -14.60 12.04 6.85
CA ASN A 314 -14.75 10.65 7.34
C ASN A 314 -13.59 10.16 8.22
N PHE A 315 -12.38 10.63 7.93
CA PHE A 315 -11.16 10.21 8.61
C PHE A 315 -10.22 11.39 8.93
N GLY A 316 -10.73 12.62 8.96
CA GLY A 316 -9.94 13.81 9.34
C GLY A 316 -9.17 14.49 8.19
N LEU A 317 -9.40 14.10 6.94
CA LEU A 317 -8.73 14.67 5.76
C LEU A 317 -9.04 16.15 5.57
N LYS A 318 -10.31 16.54 5.70
CA LYS A 318 -10.73 17.95 5.59
C LYS A 318 -10.22 18.75 6.77
N THR A 319 -10.28 18.18 7.98
CA THR A 319 -9.69 18.82 9.16
C THR A 319 -8.20 19.10 8.99
N ALA A 320 -7.44 18.15 8.41
CA ALA A 320 -6.02 18.34 8.12
C ALA A 320 -5.76 19.38 7.02
N ASP A 321 -6.55 19.38 5.93
CA ASP A 321 -6.45 20.38 4.85
C ASP A 321 -6.74 21.80 5.35
N GLU A 322 -7.83 21.98 6.11
CA GLU A 322 -8.22 23.29 6.67
C GLU A 322 -7.19 23.80 7.70
N ALA A 323 -6.45 22.90 8.36
CA ALA A 323 -5.33 23.24 9.22
C ALA A 323 -4.02 23.53 8.44
N GLY A 324 -4.03 23.45 7.11
CA GLY A 324 -2.86 23.71 6.26
C GLY A 324 -1.78 22.63 6.31
N LYS A 325 -2.17 21.39 6.64
CA LYS A 325 -1.22 20.28 6.84
C LYS A 325 -0.97 19.45 5.58
N ILE A 326 -1.73 19.63 4.51
CA ILE A 326 -1.60 18.84 3.27
C ILE A 326 -0.91 19.67 2.19
N PHE A 327 0.14 19.12 1.61
CA PHE A 327 0.98 19.73 0.58
C PHE A 327 0.99 18.85 -0.66
N PHE A 328 0.86 19.46 -1.84
CA PHE A 328 0.74 18.76 -3.11
C PHE A 328 1.89 19.13 -4.04
N ASN A 329 2.70 18.15 -4.42
CA ASN A 329 3.78 18.27 -5.40
C ASN A 329 3.66 17.16 -6.46
N SER A 330 4.30 17.32 -7.60
CA SER A 330 4.28 16.28 -8.63
C SER A 330 5.62 16.08 -9.33
N THR A 331 5.74 14.96 -10.04
CA THR A 331 6.82 14.64 -10.96
C THR A 331 6.27 14.48 -12.37
N GLU A 332 7.06 14.81 -13.40
CA GLU A 332 6.65 14.68 -14.79
C GLU A 332 6.66 13.22 -15.29
N GLY A 333 7.45 12.35 -14.65
CA GLY A 333 7.71 10.99 -15.09
C GLY A 333 6.58 10.00 -14.80
N ASP A 334 6.85 8.75 -15.15
CA ASP A 334 5.99 7.60 -14.81
C ASP A 334 6.17 7.21 -13.33
N HIS A 335 5.47 6.16 -12.89
CA HIS A 335 5.48 5.64 -11.53
C HIS A 335 6.90 5.44 -10.98
N LEU A 336 7.11 5.91 -9.75
CA LEU A 336 8.42 5.98 -9.06
C LEU A 336 9.61 6.54 -9.87
N GLN A 337 9.38 7.24 -10.99
CA GLN A 337 10.45 7.91 -11.74
C GLN A 337 10.72 9.31 -11.17
N PHE A 338 11.61 9.36 -10.19
CA PHE A 338 12.12 10.60 -9.61
C PHE A 338 13.63 10.55 -9.46
N THR A 339 14.23 11.73 -9.37
CA THR A 339 15.67 11.89 -9.16
C THR A 339 15.99 12.05 -7.69
N THR A 340 17.24 11.79 -7.31
CA THR A 340 17.76 12.10 -5.96
C THR A 340 17.54 13.57 -5.59
N ALA A 341 17.71 14.50 -6.53
CA ALA A 341 17.50 15.92 -6.29
C ALA A 341 16.04 16.24 -5.92
N GLN A 342 15.08 15.55 -6.54
CA GLN A 342 13.66 15.68 -6.18
C GLN A 342 13.40 15.08 -4.79
N LEU A 343 13.88 13.87 -4.51
CA LEU A 343 13.71 13.22 -3.20
C LEU A 343 14.28 14.10 -2.07
N PHE A 344 15.53 14.54 -2.20
CA PHE A 344 16.17 15.39 -1.19
C PHE A 344 15.54 16.79 -1.13
N GLY A 345 15.04 17.32 -2.25
CA GLY A 345 14.28 18.57 -2.27
C GLY A 345 12.98 18.48 -1.46
N TRP A 346 12.25 17.36 -1.54
CA TRP A 346 11.07 17.14 -0.71
C TRP A 346 11.43 16.97 0.75
N ILE A 347 12.49 16.21 1.05
CA ILE A 347 12.98 16.04 2.42
C ILE A 347 13.37 17.40 3.02
N ASP A 348 14.18 18.19 2.33
CA ASP A 348 14.60 19.53 2.76
C ASP A 348 13.42 20.50 2.97
N GLN A 349 12.32 20.29 2.26
CA GLN A 349 11.14 21.14 2.35
C GLN A 349 10.20 20.74 3.50
N TYR A 350 10.07 19.44 3.77
CA TYR A 350 8.99 18.91 4.62
C TYR A 350 9.45 18.31 5.93
N PHE A 351 10.66 17.79 6.03
CA PHE A 351 11.17 17.25 7.28
C PHE A 351 11.68 18.43 8.12
#